data_AF-A0A356IGJ6-F1
#
_entry.id   AF-A0A356IGJ6-F1
#
_cell.length_a   1.000
_cell.length_b   1.000
_cell.length_c   1.000
_cell.angle_alpha   90.00
_cell.angle_beta   90.00
_cell.angle_gamma   90.00
#
_symmetry.space_group_name_H-M   'P 1'
#
loop_
_entity.id
_entity.type
_entity.pdbx_description
1 polymer ?
#
loop_
_entity_poly.entity_id
_entity_poly.type
_entity_poly.pdbx_seq_one_letter_code
_entity_poly.pdbx_strand_id
1 'polypeptide(L)' 'MRSQRKFAQHFLEQTWVNKLVESIKPQPSDLIVEIGAGRGALTLALAPAVYRLIAIEIDRALASRLAEHLPTTVTL' A
#
# COMPACT_ATOMS: atom_id res chain seq x y z
N MET A 1 -8.18 -21.33 21.87
CA MET A 1 -6.97 -20.81 21.19
C MET A 1 -7.26 -19.43 20.65
N ARG A 2 -6.68 -18.38 21.23
CA ARG A 2 -6.83 -17.00 20.72
C ARG A 2 -5.75 -16.83 19.65
N SER A 3 -6.09 -16.90 18.36
CA SER A 3 -5.11 -16.59 17.32
C SER A 3 -4.76 -15.11 17.45
N GLN A 4 -3.63 -14.83 18.10
CA GLN A 4 -3.12 -13.47 18.21
C GLN A 4 -2.64 -13.07 16.83
N ARG A 5 -3.52 -12.49 16.01
CA ARG A 5 -3.11 -11.75 14.82
C ARG A 5 -2.19 -10.64 15.32
N LYS A 6 -0.88 -10.84 15.17
CA LYS A 6 0.19 -10.02 15.79
C LYS A 6 0.02 -8.51 15.55
N PHE A 7 -0.65 -8.14 14.47
CA PHE A 7 -0.91 -6.75 14.07
C PHE A 7 -2.38 -6.44 13.77
N ALA A 8 -3.32 -7.32 14.13
CA ALA A 8 -4.76 -7.17 13.85
C ALA A 8 -5.09 -6.70 12.41
N GLN A 9 -4.31 -7.16 11.43
CA GLN A 9 -4.42 -6.73 10.03
C GLN A 9 -5.79 -7.10 9.42
N HIS A 10 -6.36 -6.13 8.71
CA HIS A 10 -7.49 -6.30 7.80
C HIS A 10 -7.04 -5.83 6.42
N PHE A 11 -7.08 -6.73 5.44
CA PHE A 11 -6.63 -6.42 4.09
C PHE A 11 -7.77 -5.84 3.27
N LEU A 12 -7.47 -4.80 2.48
CA LEU A 12 -8.40 -4.24 1.53
C LEU A 12 -8.73 -5.27 0.45
N GLU A 13 -10.03 -5.46 0.16
CA GLU A 13 -10.47 -6.28 -0.96
C GLU A 13 -10.39 -5.52 -2.27
N GLN A 14 -10.06 -6.22 -3.36
CA GLN A 14 -9.82 -5.62 -4.68
C GLN A 14 -11.02 -4.83 -5.22
N THR A 15 -12.24 -5.22 -4.85
CA THR A 15 -13.48 -4.55 -5.25
C THR A 15 -13.57 -3.09 -4.79
N TRP A 16 -12.85 -2.73 -3.72
CA TRP A 16 -12.87 -1.38 -3.15
C TRP A 16 -11.70 -0.50 -3.58
N VAL A 17 -10.65 -1.08 -4.17
CA VAL A 17 -9.40 -0.37 -4.52
C VAL A 17 -9.68 0.80 -5.45
N ASN A 18 -10.36 0.55 -6.57
CA ASN A 18 -10.65 1.60 -7.56
C ASN A 18 -11.47 2.74 -6.96
N LYS A 19 -12.48 2.42 -6.15
CA LYS A 19 -13.31 3.42 -5.46
C LYS A 19 -12.47 4.29 -4.52
N LEU A 20 -11.48 3.71 -3.83
CA LEU A 20 -10.57 4.48 -2.98
C LEU A 20 -9.65 5.37 -3.81
N VAL A 21 -9.02 4.84 -4.87
CA VAL A 21 -8.16 5.62 -5.75
C VAL A 21 -8.90 6.82 -6.36
N GLU A 22 -10.13 6.60 -6.83
CA GLU A 22 -11.01 7.68 -7.33
C GLU A 22 -11.37 8.71 -6.25
N SER A 23 -11.47 8.30 -4.98
CA SER A 23 -11.73 9.22 -3.88
C SER A 23 -10.50 10.05 -3.49
N ILE A 24 -9.31 9.45 -3.59
CA ILE A 24 -8.02 10.10 -3.32
C ILE A 24 -7.68 11.10 -4.43
N LYS A 25 -8.04 10.79 -5.68
CA LYS A 25 -7.77 11.62 -6.88
C LYS A 25 -6.28 11.96 -7.02
N PRO A 26 -5.39 10.95 -7.07
CA PRO A 26 -3.95 11.20 -7.14
C PRO A 26 -3.60 12.04 -8.37
N GLN A 27 -2.68 12.99 -8.19
CA GLN A 27 -2.12 13.82 -9.23
C GLN A 27 -0.67 13.41 -9.53
N PRO A 28 -0.18 13.58 -10.77
CA PRO A 28 1.19 13.23 -11.13
C PRO A 28 2.28 13.96 -10.34
N SER A 29 1.95 15.07 -9.67
CA SER A 29 2.86 15.83 -8.81
C SER A 29 2.87 15.38 -7.35
N ASP A 30 1.98 14.46 -6.96
CA ASP A 30 1.77 14.14 -5.55
C ASP A 30 2.91 13.30 -4.97
N LEU A 31 3.24 13.61 -3.72
CA LEU A 31 3.99 12.75 -2.82
C LEU A 31 3.00 12.14 -1.82
N ILE A 32 2.81 10.82 -1.88
CA ILE A 32 1.91 10.10 -0.97
C ILE A 32 2.71 9.33 0.08
N VAL A 33 2.25 9.36 1.33
CA VAL A 33 2.74 8.47 2.40
C VAL A 33 1.62 7.50 2.76
N GLU A 34 1.88 6.20 2.63
CA GLU A 34 0.96 5.13 3.00
C GLU A 34 1.45 4.43 4.27
N ILE A 35 0.61 4.43 5.32
CA ILE A 35 0.89 3.75 6.58
C ILE A 35 0.15 2.41 6.59
N GLY A 36 0.88 1.31 6.75
CA GLY A 36 0.32 -0.04 6.74
C GLY A 36 0.04 -0.53 5.33
N ALA A 37 1.05 -0.49 4.45
CA ALA A 37 0.93 -0.90 3.05
C ALA A 37 0.42 -2.35 2.88
N GLY A 38 0.66 -3.21 3.86
CA GLY A 38 0.16 -4.57 3.91
C GLY A 38 0.59 -5.37 2.70
N ARG A 39 -0.38 -5.80 1.88
CA ARG A 39 -0.12 -6.54 0.63
C ARG A 39 0.12 -5.65 -0.59
N GLY A 40 0.08 -4.32 -0.42
CA GLY A 40 0.29 -3.35 -1.48
C GLY A 40 -0.94 -3.01 -2.32
N ALA A 41 -2.15 -3.30 -1.85
CA ALA A 41 -3.38 -3.12 -2.64
C ALA A 41 -3.56 -1.66 -3.11
N LEU A 42 -3.36 -0.68 -2.22
CA LEU A 42 -3.36 0.74 -2.58
C LEU A 42 -1.99 1.20 -3.08
N THR A 43 -0.90 0.73 -2.46
CA THR A 43 0.48 1.05 -2.89
C THR A 43 0.66 0.90 -4.40
N LEU A 44 0.30 -0.26 -4.94
CA LEU A 44 0.51 -0.59 -6.35
C LEU A 44 -0.52 0.09 -7.25
N ALA A 45 -1.72 0.39 -6.74
CA ALA A 45 -2.76 1.07 -7.51
C ALA A 45 -2.49 2.58 -7.63
N LEU A 46 -1.89 3.20 -6.61
CA LEU A 46 -1.56 4.63 -6.59
C LEU A 46 -0.23 4.93 -7.26
N ALA A 47 0.76 4.02 -7.16
CA ALA A 47 2.11 4.25 -7.66
C ALA A 47 2.22 4.75 -9.11
N PRO A 48 1.40 4.29 -10.09
CA PRO A 48 1.48 4.78 -11.47
C PRO A 48 0.98 6.21 -11.67
N ALA A 49 0.23 6.77 -10.70
CA ALA A 49 -0.48 8.03 -10.85
C ALA A 49 0.17 9.21 -10.10
N VAL A 50 1.27 8.98 -9.37
CA VAL A 50 1.89 9.97 -8.48
C VAL A 50 3.37 10.16 -8.78
N TYR A 51 3.95 11.27 -8.33
CA TYR A 51 5.39 11.53 -8.48
C TYR A 51 6.22 10.58 -7.63
N ARG A 52 5.77 10.31 -6.40
CA ARG A 52 6.46 9.43 -5.46
C ARG A 52 5.49 8.91 -4.40
N LEU A 53 5.70 7.67 -3.98
CA LEU A 53 4.94 7.06 -2.88
C LEU A 53 5.91 6.46 -1.86
N ILE A 54 5.71 6.80 -0.58
CA ILE A 54 6.46 6.24 0.55
C ILE A 54 5.52 5.29 1.28
N ALA A 55 5.78 4.00 1.18
CA ALA A 55 5.04 2.96 1.88
C ALA A 55 5.75 2.67 3.22
N ILE A 56 4.97 2.43 4.27
CA ILE A 56 5.48 2.04 5.60
C ILE A 56 4.77 0.77 6.02
N GLU A 57 5.52 -0.28 6.32
CA GLU A 57 4.98 -1.56 6.81
C GLU A 57 5.80 -2.08 7.99
N ILE A 58 5.11 -2.36 9.11
CA ILE A 58 5.74 -2.86 10.34
C ILE A 58 5.96 -4.37 10.30
N ASP A 59 5.11 -5.09 9.58
CA ASP A 59 5.25 -6.52 9.35
C ASP A 59 6.33 -6.79 8.30
N ARG A 60 7.52 -7.12 8.78
CA ARG A 60 8.70 -7.41 7.96
C ARG A 60 8.45 -8.47 6.88
N ALA A 61 7.59 -9.46 7.13
CA ALA A 61 7.30 -10.50 6.14
C ALA A 61 6.45 -9.95 4.98
N LEU A 62 5.48 -9.06 5.28
CA LEU A 62 4.72 -8.36 4.26
C LEU A 62 5.60 -7.36 3.52
N ALA A 63 6.43 -6.60 4.24
CA ALA A 63 7.35 -5.64 3.65
C ALA A 63 8.30 -6.31 2.65
N SER A 64 8.94 -7.44 3.03
CA SER A 64 9.82 -8.18 2.12
C SER A 64 9.10 -8.68 0.87
N ARG A 65 7.88 -9.21 1.01
CA ARG A 65 7.09 -9.67 -0.15
C ARG A 65 6.65 -8.53 -1.05
N LEU A 66 6.25 -7.40 -0.47
CA LEU A 66 5.84 -6.23 -1.23
C LEU A 66 7.02 -5.65 -2.01
N ALA A 67 8.21 -5.59 -1.40
CA ALA A 67 9.44 -5.06 -2.00
C ALA A 67 9.80 -5.72 -3.34
N GLU A 68 9.49 -7.01 -3.51
CA GLU A 68 9.74 -7.75 -4.76
C GLU A 68 8.94 -7.22 -5.97
N HIS A 69 7.88 -6.44 -5.71
CA HIS A 69 6.90 -6.01 -6.72
C HIS A 69 6.81 -4.49 -6.86
N LEU A 70 7.65 -3.73 -6.16
CA LEU A 70 7.55 -2.28 -6.14
C LEU A 70 8.08 -1.64 -7.43
N PRO A 71 7.33 -0.71 -8.05
CA PRO A 71 7.87 0.13 -9.10
C PRO A 71 8.85 1.15 -8.52
N THR A 72 9.69 1.74 -9.37
CA THR A 72 10.72 2.72 -9.00
C THR A 72 10.16 4.00 -8.35
N THR A 73 8.88 4.29 -8.55
CA THR A 73 8.15 5.40 -7.93
C THR A 73 7.94 5.20 -6.42
N VAL A 74 8.06 3.97 -5.91
CA VAL A 74 7.79 3.63 -4.52
C VAL A 74 9.07 3.45 -3.72
N THR A 75 9.10 3.99 -2.50
CA THR A 75 10.08 3.67 -1.45
C THR A 75 9.35 2.98 -0.31
N LEU A 76 9.86 1.86 0.20
CA LEU A 76 9.28 1.08 1.31
C LEU A 76 10.26 1.00 2.48
#